data_AF-A0A2E0Z117-F1
#
_entry.id   AF-A0A2E0Z117-F1
#
_cell.length_a   1.000
_cell.length_b   1.000
_cell.length_c   1.000
_cell.angle_alpha   90.00
_cell.angle_beta   90.00
_cell.angle_gamma   90.00
#
_symmetry.space_group_name_H-M   'P 1'
#
loop_
_entity.id
_entity.type
_entity.pdbx_description
1 polymer ?
#
loop_
_entity_poly.entity_id
_entity_poly.type
_entity_poly.pdbx_seq_one_letter_code
_entity_poly.pdbx_strand_id
1 'polypeptide(L)'
;MSVRLMFRQLAIEGLRLRTPAFVDTAEIATEGIHRSTRFDFVIARESVLELEAQQVGSPFSGVEVDVLGHVKNVPFVIYCTYPGRAIPTVIRRPEIKRCGVLELNLTATAPVFLEEKSGRYTDVLRTCIEHSTTGRSWVYHPRYDAAKEEAEKRALARLAEQEPSEKAAAKRGYQCLACGHQWRGTTDKCSHCNTHLYAART
;
A
#
# COMPACT_ATOMS: atom_id res chain seq x y z
N MET A 1 17.46 3.67 30.76
CA MET A 1 17.44 2.40 29.99
C MET A 1 17.11 2.69 28.54
N SER A 2 17.67 1.93 27.59
CA SER A 2 17.41 2.12 26.15
C SER A 2 16.18 1.34 25.70
N VAL A 3 15.21 2.01 25.06
CA VAL A 3 13.98 1.39 24.51
C VAL A 3 14.31 0.26 23.52
N ARG A 4 15.39 0.42 22.75
CA ARG A 4 15.88 -0.59 21.82
C ARG A 4 16.28 -1.89 22.54
N LEU A 5 16.93 -1.80 23.70
CA LEU A 5 17.33 -2.98 24.48
C LEU A 5 16.11 -3.65 25.13
N MET A 6 15.16 -2.87 25.64
CA MET A 6 13.90 -3.42 26.16
C MET A 6 13.13 -4.18 25.08
N PHE A 7 13.06 -3.62 23.87
CA PHE A 7 12.44 -4.29 22.73
C PHE A 7 13.12 -5.61 22.38
N ARG A 8 14.46 -5.63 22.35
CA ARG A 8 15.25 -6.83 22.12
C ARG A 8 14.97 -7.91 23.18
N GLN A 9 14.87 -7.53 24.46
CA GLN A 9 14.50 -8.45 25.54
C GLN A 9 13.10 -9.04 25.34
N LEU A 10 12.11 -8.20 25.02
CA LEU A 10 10.74 -8.64 24.72
C LEU A 10 10.68 -9.62 23.54
N ALA A 11 11.51 -9.41 22.52
CA ALA A 11 11.55 -10.28 21.35
C ALA A 11 12.09 -11.69 21.69
N ILE A 12 13.03 -11.80 22.63
CA ILE A 12 13.56 -13.09 23.12
C ILE A 12 12.49 -13.85 23.90
N GLU A 13 11.69 -13.15 24.69
CA GLU A 13 10.62 -13.73 25.53
C GLU A 13 9.42 -14.24 24.71
N GLY A 14 9.39 -13.94 23.40
CA GLY A 14 8.22 -14.15 22.57
C GLY A 14 7.29 -12.95 22.63
N LEU A 15 6.99 -12.42 21.45
CA LEU A 15 6.19 -11.23 21.26
C LEU A 15 5.26 -11.41 20.07
N ARG A 16 4.01 -11.03 20.26
CA ARG A 16 3.06 -10.83 19.19
C ARG A 16 3.23 -9.42 18.62
N LEU A 17 3.45 -9.32 17.32
CA LEU A 17 3.68 -8.05 16.66
C LEU A 17 2.46 -7.67 15.83
N ARG A 18 1.81 -6.56 16.15
CA ARG A 18 0.81 -5.98 15.26
C ARG A 18 1.49 -5.21 14.13
N THR A 19 1.27 -5.62 12.88
CA THR A 19 1.83 -4.95 11.70
C THR A 19 0.77 -4.07 11.05
N PRO A 20 1.10 -2.84 10.61
CA PRO A 20 0.17 -1.99 9.90
C PRO A 20 -0.25 -2.60 8.55
N ALA A 21 -1.35 -2.11 7.99
CA ALA A 21 -1.64 -2.34 6.59
C ALA A 21 -0.53 -1.73 5.71
N PHE A 22 -0.24 -2.38 4.60
CA PHE A 22 0.65 -1.86 3.56
C PHE A 22 -0.15 -1.61 2.30
N VAL A 23 -0.38 -0.34 2.01
CA VAL A 23 -1.05 0.14 0.80
C VAL A 23 -0.10 1.12 0.13
N ASP A 24 -0.01 1.03 -1.19
CA ASP A 24 0.78 1.96 -1.98
C ASP A 24 -0.05 2.39 -3.21
N THR A 25 0.42 3.43 -3.89
CA THR A 25 -0.22 3.99 -5.06
C THR A 25 0.74 3.95 -6.24
N ALA A 26 0.23 3.53 -7.40
CA ALA A 26 0.95 3.57 -8.66
C ALA A 26 0.18 4.35 -9.72
N GLU A 27 0.87 4.70 -10.80
CA GLU A 27 0.30 5.38 -11.95
C GLU A 27 0.66 4.61 -13.22
N ILE A 28 -0.33 4.45 -14.11
CA ILE A 28 -0.12 3.93 -15.46
C ILE A 28 -0.36 5.05 -16.45
N ALA A 29 0.61 5.27 -17.33
CA ALA A 29 0.44 6.11 -18.51
C ALA A 29 -0.26 5.31 -19.61
N THR A 30 -1.25 5.91 -20.26
CA THR A 30 -1.91 5.30 -21.41
C THR A 30 -1.21 5.77 -22.68
N GLU A 31 -0.71 4.86 -23.52
CA GLU A 31 -0.05 5.25 -24.77
C GLU A 31 -1.02 6.05 -25.67
N GLY A 32 -0.55 7.18 -26.19
CA GLY A 32 -1.31 8.05 -27.09
C GLY A 32 -2.17 9.12 -26.41
N ILE A 33 -2.42 9.04 -25.10
CA ILE A 33 -3.17 10.05 -24.34
C ILE A 33 -2.25 10.59 -23.24
N HIS A 34 -2.07 11.91 -23.14
CA HIS A 34 -1.34 12.56 -22.04
C HIS A 34 -2.13 12.48 -20.71
N ARG A 35 -2.59 11.29 -20.35
CA ARG A 35 -3.42 11.02 -19.17
C ARG A 35 -2.82 9.83 -18.44
N SER A 36 -2.37 10.08 -17.21
CA SER A 36 -2.04 9.01 -16.27
C SER A 36 -3.29 8.66 -15.46
N THR A 37 -3.43 7.38 -15.14
CA THR A 37 -4.44 6.91 -14.20
C THR A 37 -3.75 6.44 -12.94
N ARG A 38 -4.11 7.05 -11.81
CA ARG A 38 -3.61 6.71 -10.47
C ARG A 38 -4.51 5.66 -9.82
N PHE A 39 -3.91 4.64 -9.22
CA PHE A 39 -4.64 3.56 -8.54
C PHE A 39 -3.89 3.06 -7.30
N ASP A 40 -4.66 2.73 -6.28
CA ASP A 40 -4.14 2.17 -5.04
C ASP A 40 -4.13 0.65 -5.09
N PHE A 41 -3.16 0.03 -4.43
CA PHE A 41 -3.06 -1.42 -4.29
C PHE A 41 -2.64 -1.84 -2.90
N VAL A 42 -3.27 -2.90 -2.41
CA VAL A 42 -3.03 -3.44 -1.06
C VAL A 42 -2.00 -4.55 -1.15
N ILE A 43 -0.85 -4.37 -0.50
CA ILE A 43 0.24 -5.35 -0.40
C ILE A 43 0.04 -6.28 0.80
N ALA A 44 -0.41 -5.71 1.92
CA ALA A 44 -0.72 -6.44 3.14
C ALA A 44 -1.85 -5.73 3.91
N ARG A 45 -2.70 -6.50 4.59
CA ARG A 45 -3.65 -5.95 5.56
C ARG A 45 -2.99 -5.85 6.93
N GLU A 46 -3.57 -5.04 7.81
CA GLU A 46 -3.18 -5.06 9.22
C GLU A 46 -3.37 -6.47 9.77
N SER A 47 -2.38 -6.96 10.52
CA SER A 47 -2.40 -8.32 11.06
C SER A 47 -1.56 -8.42 12.32
N VAL A 48 -1.80 -9.44 13.14
CA VAL A 48 -0.91 -9.82 14.23
C VAL A 48 -0.05 -10.98 13.75
N LEU A 49 1.26 -10.81 13.87
CA LEU A 49 2.27 -11.81 13.51
C LEU A 49 2.90 -12.36 14.77
N GLU A 50 3.13 -13.67 14.77
CA GLU A 50 3.96 -14.36 15.75
C GLU A 50 5.25 -14.74 15.04
N LEU A 51 6.37 -14.34 15.63
CA LEU A 51 7.69 -14.69 15.11
C LEU A 51 8.10 -16.05 15.65
N GLU A 52 8.70 -16.86 14.80
CA GLU A 52 9.33 -18.13 15.15
C GLU A 52 10.86 -17.98 15.09
N ALA A 53 11.59 -18.75 15.92
CA ALA A 53 13.04 -18.79 15.94
C ALA A 53 13.70 -17.40 15.98
N GLN A 54 13.31 -16.57 16.95
CA GLN A 54 13.76 -15.19 17.04
C GLN A 54 15.23 -15.13 17.45
N GLN A 55 15.97 -14.26 16.78
CA GLN A 55 17.35 -13.94 17.07
C GLN A 55 17.48 -12.42 17.17
N VAL A 56 18.25 -11.96 18.15
CA VAL A 56 18.45 -10.55 18.44
C VAL A 56 19.86 -10.14 18.07
N GLY A 57 20.01 -8.99 17.41
CA GLY A 57 21.33 -8.52 16.99
C GLY A 57 21.96 -9.40 15.92
N SER A 58 21.16 -10.11 15.12
CA SER A 58 21.66 -10.97 14.06
C SER A 58 22.00 -10.20 12.79
N PRO A 59 22.95 -10.69 11.98
CA PRO A 59 23.23 -10.12 10.66
C PRO A 59 22.12 -10.46 9.67
N PHE A 60 21.71 -9.48 8.85
CA PHE A 60 20.81 -9.66 7.73
C PHE A 60 21.18 -8.69 6.60
N SER A 61 21.39 -9.19 5.39
CA SER A 61 21.88 -8.39 4.24
C SER A 61 23.10 -7.51 4.57
N GLY A 62 24.05 -8.06 5.34
CA GLY A 62 25.28 -7.38 5.74
C GLY A 62 25.15 -6.36 6.89
N VAL A 63 23.98 -6.21 7.50
CA VAL A 63 23.72 -5.26 8.60
C VAL A 63 23.23 -5.97 9.86
N GLU A 64 23.65 -5.50 11.03
CA GLU A 64 23.06 -5.95 12.31
C GLU A 64 21.64 -5.39 12.48
N VAL A 65 20.65 -6.28 12.50
CA VAL A 65 19.25 -5.92 12.71
C VAL A 65 18.85 -6.10 14.18
N ASP A 66 17.71 -5.56 14.57
CA ASP A 66 17.28 -5.65 15.97
C ASP A 66 16.69 -7.00 16.30
N VAL A 67 15.81 -7.50 15.42
CA VAL A 67 15.21 -8.83 15.51
C VAL A 67 15.18 -9.44 14.12
N LEU A 68 15.60 -10.70 14.04
CA LEU A 68 15.41 -11.59 12.90
C LEU A 68 14.62 -12.81 13.39
N GLY A 69 13.48 -13.08 12.77
CA GLY A 69 12.69 -14.27 13.04
C GLY A 69 12.08 -14.81 11.76
N HIS A 70 11.09 -15.68 11.89
CA HIS A 70 10.37 -16.25 10.76
C HIS A 70 8.86 -16.13 10.94
N VAL A 71 8.15 -15.92 9.84
CA VAL A 71 6.69 -16.00 9.77
C VAL A 71 6.35 -17.00 8.68
N LYS A 72 5.78 -18.15 9.03
CA LYS A 72 5.48 -19.23 8.07
C LYS A 72 6.70 -19.62 7.22
N ASN A 73 7.85 -19.84 7.85
CA ASN A 73 9.15 -20.11 7.22
C ASN A 73 9.69 -19.00 6.30
N VAL A 74 9.17 -17.78 6.38
CA VAL A 74 9.68 -16.62 5.64
C VAL A 74 10.45 -15.72 6.62
N PRO A 75 11.73 -15.39 6.34
CA PRO A 75 12.48 -14.46 7.17
C PRO A 75 11.75 -13.13 7.37
N PHE A 76 11.68 -12.70 8.62
CA PHE A 76 11.02 -11.46 9.03
C PHE A 76 11.96 -10.66 9.91
N VAL A 77 12.21 -9.43 9.49
CA VAL A 77 13.18 -8.52 10.09
C VAL A 77 12.45 -7.35 10.72
N ILE A 78 12.83 -7.00 11.96
CA ILE A 78 12.44 -5.74 12.59
C ILE A 78 13.69 -4.90 12.81
N TYR A 79 13.63 -3.66 12.35
CA TYR A 79 14.71 -2.69 12.48
C TYR A 79 14.23 -1.45 13.22
N CYS A 80 14.86 -1.15 14.35
CA CYS A 80 14.51 -0.01 15.19
C CYS A 80 15.20 1.28 14.71
N THR A 81 14.42 2.32 14.48
CA THR A 81 14.92 3.65 14.08
C THR A 81 14.72 4.69 15.18
N TYR A 82 15.62 5.68 15.23
CA TYR A 82 15.62 6.82 16.15
C TYR A 82 16.58 7.90 15.62
N PRO A 83 16.60 9.13 16.16
CA PRO A 83 17.52 10.17 15.70
C PRO A 83 18.97 9.68 15.75
N GLY A 84 19.66 9.68 14.61
CA GLY A 84 21.01 9.16 14.45
C GLY A 84 21.12 7.70 13.98
N ARG A 85 20.00 6.96 13.86
CA ARG A 85 19.97 5.62 13.26
C ARG A 85 18.82 5.49 12.26
N ALA A 86 19.14 5.75 11.00
CA ALA A 86 18.24 5.54 9.87
C ALA A 86 18.27 4.08 9.37
N ILE A 87 17.29 3.74 8.52
CA ILE A 87 17.24 2.46 7.79
C ILE A 87 18.35 2.43 6.73
N PRO A 88 19.28 1.45 6.79
CA PRO A 88 20.29 1.27 5.75
C PRO A 88 19.69 0.91 4.39
N THR A 89 20.31 1.38 3.32
CA THR A 89 19.84 1.13 1.93
C THR A 89 19.78 -0.36 1.59
N VAL A 90 20.70 -1.17 2.12
CA VAL A 90 20.78 -2.62 1.87
C VAL A 90 19.56 -3.39 2.38
N ILE A 91 18.91 -2.94 3.47
CA ILE A 91 17.68 -3.60 3.98
C ILE A 91 16.41 -3.01 3.36
N ARG A 92 16.49 -1.86 2.66
CA ARG A 92 15.40 -1.38 1.79
C ARG A 92 15.28 -2.20 0.51
N ARG A 93 16.38 -2.80 0.07
CA ARG A 93 16.46 -3.68 -1.10
C ARG A 93 17.22 -4.96 -0.73
N PRO A 94 16.63 -5.81 0.12
CA PRO A 94 17.32 -7.00 0.62
C PRO A 94 17.71 -7.93 -0.54
N GLU A 95 18.82 -8.66 -0.36
CA GLU A 95 19.26 -9.71 -1.28
C GLU A 95 18.24 -10.86 -1.30
N ILE A 96 17.76 -11.24 -0.12
CA ILE A 96 16.71 -12.24 0.06
C ILE A 96 15.35 -11.60 -0.27
N LYS A 97 14.78 -11.89 -1.45
CA LYS A 97 13.48 -11.30 -1.89
C LYS A 97 12.27 -11.87 -1.16
N ARG A 98 12.34 -13.11 -0.71
CA ARG A 98 11.29 -13.73 0.10
C ARG A 98 11.52 -13.40 1.57
N CYS A 99 11.41 -12.13 1.95
CA CYS A 99 11.49 -11.68 3.34
C CYS A 99 10.56 -10.50 3.59
N GLY A 100 10.17 -10.29 4.85
CA GLY A 100 9.52 -9.07 5.32
C GLY A 100 10.49 -8.20 6.12
N VAL A 101 10.48 -6.89 5.92
CA VAL A 101 11.26 -5.93 6.71
C VAL A 101 10.32 -4.86 7.24
N LEU A 102 10.25 -4.75 8.56
CA LEU A 102 9.43 -3.77 9.27
C LEU A 102 10.31 -2.78 10.03
N GLU A 103 10.00 -1.50 9.90
CA GLU A 103 10.56 -0.44 10.73
C GLU A 103 9.79 -0.36 12.05
N LEU A 104 10.51 -0.17 13.16
CA LEU A 104 9.97 0.28 14.43
C LEU A 104 10.65 1.60 14.84
N ASN A 105 10.00 2.73 14.56
CA ASN A 105 10.44 4.06 14.94
C ASN A 105 10.18 4.30 16.43
N LEU A 106 11.25 4.18 17.23
CA LEU A 106 11.20 4.34 18.68
C LEU A 106 10.87 5.77 19.11
N THR A 107 11.18 6.77 18.28
CA THR A 107 10.81 8.18 18.53
C THR A 107 9.29 8.33 18.57
N ALA A 108 8.58 7.65 17.66
CA ALA A 108 7.13 7.69 17.61
C ALA A 108 6.46 6.94 18.78
N THR A 109 7.20 6.08 19.48
CA THR A 109 6.73 5.40 20.70
C THR A 109 6.95 6.21 21.97
N ALA A 110 7.73 7.29 21.92
CA ALA A 110 8.06 8.13 23.08
C ALA A 110 6.84 8.66 23.86
N PRO A 111 5.74 9.13 23.21
CA PRO A 111 4.58 9.64 23.93
C PRO A 111 3.94 8.62 24.89
N VAL A 112 3.96 7.34 24.51
CA VAL A 112 3.36 6.25 25.31
C VAL A 112 4.07 6.08 26.66
N PHE A 113 5.35 6.45 26.74
CA PHE A 113 6.14 6.38 27.97
C PHE A 113 5.98 7.61 28.87
N LEU A 114 5.54 8.74 28.33
CA LEU A 114 5.36 9.98 29.11
C LEU A 114 4.19 9.89 30.09
N GLU A 115 3.21 9.04 29.78
CA GLU A 115 2.03 8.82 30.63
C GLU A 115 2.30 7.81 31.76
N GLU A 116 3.38 7.03 31.67
CA GLU A 116 3.71 5.97 32.61
C GLU A 116 4.52 6.47 33.82
N LYS A 117 3.92 6.40 35.01
CA LYS A 117 4.50 6.86 36.28
C LYS A 117 4.85 5.74 37.24
N SER A 118 4.45 4.51 36.97
CA SER A 118 4.59 3.34 37.87
C SER A 118 5.87 2.53 37.65
N GLY A 119 6.70 2.89 36.65
CA GLY A 119 7.95 2.21 36.34
C GLY A 119 7.81 0.93 35.50
N ARG A 120 6.58 0.58 35.07
CA ARG A 120 6.27 -0.62 34.26
C ARG A 120 6.52 -0.42 32.76
N TYR A 121 7.66 0.16 32.41
CA TYR A 121 7.97 0.53 31.01
C TYR A 121 8.00 -0.65 30.04
N THR A 122 8.40 -1.84 30.51
CA THR A 122 8.40 -3.08 29.71
C THR A 122 6.99 -3.51 29.32
N ASP A 123 6.03 -3.43 30.25
CA ASP A 123 4.62 -3.80 30.01
C ASP A 123 3.96 -2.80 29.05
N VAL A 124 4.27 -1.52 29.21
CA VAL A 124 3.81 -0.46 28.30
C VAL A 124 4.34 -0.68 26.89
N LEU A 125 5.62 -0.99 26.75
CA LEU A 125 6.22 -1.29 25.44
C LEU A 125 5.61 -2.55 24.83
N ARG A 126 5.44 -3.63 25.61
CA ARG A 126 4.78 -4.86 25.16
C ARG A 126 3.37 -4.56 24.66
N THR A 127 2.57 -3.84 25.44
CA THR A 127 1.20 -3.46 25.08
C THR A 127 1.18 -2.63 23.80
N CYS A 128 2.10 -1.66 23.68
CA CYS A 128 2.24 -0.87 22.46
C CYS A 128 2.53 -1.77 21.25
N ILE A 129 3.45 -2.72 21.38
CA ILE A 129 3.84 -3.65 20.31
C ILE A 129 2.72 -4.61 19.91
N GLU A 130 1.96 -5.11 20.88
CA GLU A 130 0.92 -6.09 20.63
C GLU A 130 -0.40 -5.48 20.11
N HIS A 131 -0.68 -4.22 20.47
CA HIS A 131 -2.01 -3.61 20.26
C HIS A 131 -2.05 -2.36 19.39
N SER A 132 -0.93 -1.66 19.20
CA SER A 132 -0.85 -0.47 18.35
C SER A 132 -0.05 -0.73 17.08
N THR A 133 -0.20 0.11 16.05
CA THR A 133 0.67 0.17 14.87
C THR A 133 1.54 1.43 14.84
N THR A 134 1.44 2.28 15.87
CA THR A 134 2.17 3.54 15.98
C THR A 134 3.67 3.32 15.85
N GLY A 135 4.31 4.15 15.03
CA GLY A 135 5.74 4.08 14.78
C GLY A 135 6.18 2.88 13.94
N ARG A 136 5.26 2.20 13.24
CA ARG A 136 5.62 1.08 12.36
C ARG A 136 5.36 1.41 10.92
N SER A 137 6.28 0.97 10.07
CA SER A 137 6.15 1.10 8.63
C SER A 137 6.74 -0.14 7.96
N TRP A 138 6.18 -0.54 6.82
CA TRP A 138 6.80 -1.57 6.00
C TRP A 138 7.95 -0.95 5.22
N VAL A 139 9.14 -1.54 5.37
CA VAL A 139 10.33 -1.16 4.60
C VAL A 139 10.41 -1.99 3.34
N TYR A 140 10.08 -3.28 3.46
CA TYR A 140 10.04 -4.22 2.35
C TYR A 140 9.02 -5.32 2.66
N HIS A 141 8.29 -5.76 1.62
CA HIS A 141 7.30 -6.82 1.75
C HIS A 141 7.40 -7.75 0.52
N PRO A 142 7.43 -9.09 0.69
CA PRO A 142 7.76 -10.01 -0.42
C PRO A 142 6.66 -10.07 -1.49
N ARG A 143 5.43 -9.67 -1.15
CA ARG A 143 4.30 -9.54 -2.08
C ARG A 143 4.24 -8.22 -2.84
N TYR A 144 5.16 -7.28 -2.62
CA TYR A 144 5.04 -5.94 -3.20
C TYR A 144 4.96 -5.97 -4.73
N ASP A 145 5.95 -6.57 -5.39
CA ASP A 145 6.02 -6.59 -6.86
C ASP A 145 4.81 -7.31 -7.47
N ALA A 146 4.43 -8.46 -6.92
CA ALA A 146 3.27 -9.22 -7.37
C ALA A 146 1.95 -8.46 -7.16
N ALA A 147 1.78 -7.76 -6.03
CA ALA A 147 0.59 -6.96 -5.76
C ALA A 147 0.48 -5.75 -6.70
N LYS A 148 1.61 -5.14 -7.04
CA LYS A 148 1.69 -4.03 -7.99
C LYS A 148 1.33 -4.49 -9.40
N GLU A 149 1.96 -5.56 -9.90
CA GLU A 149 1.71 -6.10 -11.25
C GLU A 149 0.23 -6.49 -11.44
N GLU A 150 -0.34 -7.16 -10.44
CA GLU A 150 -1.75 -7.55 -10.45
C GLU A 150 -2.68 -6.32 -10.44
N ALA A 151 -2.34 -5.27 -9.68
CA ALA A 151 -3.11 -4.04 -9.67
C ALA A 151 -3.00 -3.28 -11.01
N GLU A 152 -1.83 -3.27 -11.63
CA GLU A 152 -1.59 -2.70 -12.95
C GLU A 152 -2.44 -3.39 -14.02
N LYS A 153 -2.46 -4.73 -14.05
CA LYS A 153 -3.31 -5.51 -14.96
C LYS A 153 -4.79 -5.17 -14.80
N ARG A 154 -5.27 -5.07 -13.56
CA ARG A 154 -6.66 -4.67 -13.28
C ARG A 154 -6.98 -3.24 -13.70
N ALA A 155 -6.05 -2.31 -13.49
CA ALA A 155 -6.22 -0.92 -13.91
C ALA A 155 -6.29 -0.82 -15.44
N LEU A 156 -5.40 -1.50 -16.16
CA LEU A 156 -5.41 -1.58 -17.62
C LEU A 156 -6.72 -2.19 -18.17
N ALA A 157 -7.19 -3.30 -17.56
CA ALA A 157 -8.45 -3.92 -17.96
C ALA A 157 -9.64 -2.96 -17.82
N ARG A 158 -9.71 -2.18 -16.73
CA ARG A 158 -10.75 -1.17 -16.53
C ARG A 158 -10.71 -0.05 -17.57
N LEU A 159 -9.51 0.39 -17.98
CA LEU A 159 -9.35 1.39 -19.03
C LEU A 159 -9.84 0.85 -20.38
N ALA A 160 -9.50 -0.39 -20.71
CA ALA A 160 -9.96 -1.06 -21.93
C ALA A 160 -11.49 -1.25 -21.97
N GLU A 161 -12.14 -1.46 -20.82
CA GLU A 161 -13.61 -1.55 -20.70
C GLU A 161 -14.32 -0.19 -20.83
N GLN A 162 -13.65 0.92 -20.52
CA GLN A 162 -14.24 2.27 -20.63
C GLN A 162 -14.24 2.80 -22.08
N GLU A 163 -13.22 2.47 -22.89
CA GLU A 163 -13.14 2.80 -24.32
C GLU A 163 -14.38 2.41 -25.17
N PRO A 164 -14.97 1.19 -25.05
CA PRO A 164 -16.15 0.84 -25.83
C PRO A 164 -17.38 1.68 -25.44
N SER A 165 -17.44 2.27 -24.25
CA SER A 165 -18.57 3.14 -23.85
C SER A 165 -18.53 4.50 -24.56
N GLU A 166 -17.35 5.08 -24.79
CA GLU A 166 -17.17 6.31 -25.57
C GLU A 166 -17.41 6.06 -27.07
N LYS A 167 -16.94 4.92 -27.60
CA LYS A 167 -17.25 4.47 -28.97
C LYS A 167 -18.74 4.11 -29.14
N ALA A 168 -19.44 3.67 -28.10
CA ALA A 168 -20.88 3.45 -28.12
C ALA A 168 -21.68 4.76 -28.10
N ALA A 169 -21.17 5.82 -27.45
CA ALA A 169 -21.77 7.15 -27.54
C ALA A 169 -21.77 7.69 -28.98
N ALA A 170 -20.73 7.36 -29.77
CA ALA A 170 -20.66 7.67 -31.20
C ALA A 170 -21.61 6.83 -32.09
N LYS A 171 -22.28 5.81 -31.55
CA LYS A 171 -23.23 4.95 -32.27
C LYS A 171 -24.70 5.27 -32.04
N ARG A 172 -25.02 6.24 -31.16
CA ARG A 172 -26.40 6.64 -30.87
C ARG A 172 -27.05 7.21 -32.13
N GLY A 173 -28.20 6.65 -32.51
CA GLY A 173 -29.03 7.17 -33.59
C GLY A 173 -29.93 8.28 -33.07
N TYR A 174 -30.04 9.35 -33.85
CA TYR A 174 -30.94 10.46 -33.59
C TYR A 174 -31.79 10.72 -34.82
N GLN A 175 -33.01 11.20 -34.58
CA GLN A 175 -33.92 11.69 -35.61
C GLN A 175 -34.45 13.07 -35.19
N CYS A 176 -34.39 14.04 -36.10
CA CYS A 176 -34.99 15.35 -35.88
C CYS A 176 -36.49 15.27 -36.18
N LEU A 177 -37.33 15.59 -35.18
CA LEU A 177 -38.79 15.64 -35.33
C LEU A 177 -39.28 16.84 -36.15
N ALA A 178 -38.44 17.86 -36.35
CA ALA A 178 -38.79 19.05 -37.14
C ALA A 178 -38.54 18.89 -38.64
N CYS A 179 -37.46 18.21 -39.04
CA CYS A 179 -37.10 18.03 -40.47
C CYS A 179 -37.00 16.56 -40.93
N GLY A 180 -37.16 15.59 -40.02
CA GLY A 180 -37.06 14.17 -40.33
C GLY A 180 -35.63 13.64 -40.52
N HIS A 181 -34.60 14.50 -40.52
CA HIS A 181 -33.22 14.07 -40.73
C HIS A 181 -32.74 13.11 -39.65
N GLN A 182 -32.06 12.04 -40.06
CA GLN A 182 -31.49 11.03 -39.17
C GLN A 182 -29.96 11.07 -39.22
N TRP A 183 -29.31 10.96 -38.06
CA TRP A 183 -27.86 10.90 -37.98
C TRP A 183 -27.38 10.02 -36.82
N ARG A 184 -26.11 9.62 -36.87
CA ARG A 184 -25.41 8.97 -35.76
C ARG A 184 -24.26 9.84 -35.30
N GLY A 185 -24.09 9.98 -34.00
CA GLY A 185 -23.00 10.79 -33.46
C GLY A 185 -23.07 10.98 -31.95
N THR A 186 -22.25 11.88 -31.44
CA THR A 186 -22.16 12.19 -30.00
C THR A 186 -23.10 13.31 -29.56
N THR A 187 -23.69 14.05 -30.51
CA THR A 187 -24.58 15.20 -30.26
C THR A 187 -25.98 14.95 -30.82
N ASP A 188 -26.97 15.41 -30.06
CA ASP A 188 -28.39 15.49 -30.41
C ASP A 188 -28.74 16.76 -31.21
N LYS A 189 -27.75 17.52 -31.69
CA LYS A 189 -27.99 18.71 -32.52
C LYS A 189 -28.14 18.33 -33.99
N CYS A 190 -29.28 18.65 -34.58
CA CYS A 190 -29.53 18.45 -36.00
C CYS A 190 -28.69 19.43 -36.84
N SER A 191 -27.97 18.93 -37.84
CA SER A 191 -27.17 19.73 -38.78
C SER A 191 -28.01 20.63 -39.71
N HIS A 192 -29.21 20.19 -40.07
CA HIS A 192 -30.11 20.92 -40.96
C HIS A 192 -30.87 22.06 -40.25
N CYS A 193 -31.38 21.79 -39.06
CA CYS A 193 -32.15 22.77 -38.29
C CYS A 193 -31.30 23.55 -37.27
N ASN A 194 -30.03 23.17 -37.10
CA ASN A 194 -29.09 23.74 -36.13
C ASN A 194 -29.64 23.77 -34.68
N THR A 195 -30.57 22.86 -34.34
CA THR A 195 -31.29 22.82 -33.05
C THR A 195 -31.24 21.42 -32.43
N HIS A 196 -31.24 21.38 -31.10
CA HIS A 196 -31.29 20.16 -30.27
C HIS A 196 -32.68 19.93 -29.66
N LEU A 197 -33.57 20.93 -29.71
CA LEU A 197 -34.88 20.90 -29.05
C LEU A 197 -35.84 19.82 -29.57
N TYR A 198 -35.59 19.32 -30.78
CA TYR A 198 -36.48 18.38 -31.48
C TYR A 198 -35.79 17.07 -31.85
N ALA A 199 -34.69 16.70 -31.20
CA ALA A 199 -34.00 15.44 -31.48
C ALA A 199 -34.53 14.31 -30.60
N ALA A 200 -35.04 13.25 -31.23
CA ALA A 200 -35.42 12.00 -30.56
C ALA A 200 -34.30 10.97 -30.76
N ARG A 201 -34.05 10.15 -29.74
CA ARG A 201 -33.16 8.98 -29.87
C ARG A 201 -33.92 7.85 -30.57
N THR A 202 -33.28 7.23 -31.55
CA THR A 202 -33.79 6.08 -32.30
C THR A 202 -33.08 4.81 -31.90
#